data_AF-A0A154PPA5-F1
#
_entry.id   AF-A0A154PPA5-F1
#
_cell.length_a   1.000
_cell.length_b   1.000
_cell.length_c   1.000
_cell.angle_alpha   90.00
_cell.angle_beta   90.00
_cell.angle_gamma   90.00
#
_symmetry.space_group_name_H-M   'P 1'
#
loop_
_entity.id
_entity.type
_entity.pdbx_description
1 polymer ?
#
loop_
_entity_poly.entity_id
_entity_poly.type
_entity_poly.pdbx_seq_one_letter_code
_entity_poly.pdbx_strand_id
1 'polypeptide(L)'
;MSILYHTIAWLFVCNIVIGKPQDNLQCKDENNVPVDWYVLYKLPKTRTSSNPLIREGLAYLYITNATIKTGWGLSTRPIGSNNSIPGLTLAPLYNQKRENETMWTLYNDSPPDAPTVFKYGHTKGVVMVNSGQGFWLIHSVPNYPPVPNGGELTRHSKNGNTSIEGRYSYPESGTIFGQSFLCVSLGGDQFDTVGEQLMYNEISVYAKNIPELLDKRYPMLRNATNQKRIKSPPYNHKAAIRSLGSVYFTSFAKGSKWQKDLYADFVAPQLQTNLYVQSWLNGRGKLPSTCSRIKIYNVRSLKFDSANVDFSSSRDHSKWAITVTNKTNTHWVCIGDINRADTQYYRGGGALCFKQAQLWKDYRNAVNDVEPCPRT
;
A
#
# COMPACT_ATOMS: atom_id res chain seq x y z
N MET A 1 -73.71 -29.66 11.18
CA MET A 1 -72.27 -29.69 10.84
C MET A 1 -71.68 -28.32 11.10
N SER A 2 -71.03 -28.13 12.25
CA SER A 2 -70.29 -26.89 12.55
C SER A 2 -68.81 -27.26 12.66
N ILE A 3 -68.01 -26.76 11.73
CA ILE A 3 -66.56 -27.03 11.66
C ILE A 3 -65.87 -25.98 12.52
N LEU A 4 -65.25 -26.41 13.62
CA LEU A 4 -64.37 -25.57 14.43
C LEU A 4 -63.03 -25.43 13.70
N TYR A 5 -62.68 -24.23 13.27
CA TYR A 5 -61.35 -23.91 12.76
C TYR A 5 -60.44 -23.52 13.94
N HIS A 6 -59.44 -24.35 14.24
CA HIS A 6 -58.34 -23.97 15.13
C HIS A 6 -57.23 -23.32 14.32
N THR A 7 -57.08 -22.00 14.46
CA THR A 7 -55.90 -21.25 13.99
C THR A 7 -54.77 -21.38 15.01
N ILE A 8 -53.70 -22.10 14.65
CA ILE A 8 -52.45 -22.14 15.41
C ILE A 8 -51.55 -21.03 14.90
N ALA A 9 -51.33 -19.99 15.71
CA ALA A 9 -50.38 -18.92 15.41
C ALA A 9 -48.96 -19.37 15.82
N TRP A 10 -48.07 -19.53 14.84
CA TRP A 10 -46.64 -19.76 15.08
C TRP A 10 -45.94 -18.42 15.32
N LEU A 11 -45.59 -18.15 16.58
CA LEU A 11 -44.71 -17.04 16.95
C LEU A 11 -43.26 -17.41 16.60
N PHE A 12 -42.79 -16.92 15.45
CA PHE A 12 -41.36 -16.90 15.14
C PHE A 12 -40.68 -15.84 16.00
N VAL A 13 -40.08 -16.26 17.12
CA VAL A 13 -39.18 -15.41 17.90
C VAL A 13 -37.84 -15.34 17.14
N CYS A 14 -37.70 -14.32 16.30
CA CYS A 14 -36.43 -14.01 15.67
C CYS A 14 -35.51 -13.37 16.73
N ASN A 15 -34.66 -14.17 17.37
CA ASN A 15 -33.58 -13.67 18.21
C ASN A 15 -32.55 -12.97 17.33
N ILE A 16 -32.78 -11.69 17.02
CA ILE A 16 -31.77 -10.82 16.43
C ILE A 16 -30.78 -10.51 17.56
N VAL A 17 -29.71 -11.31 17.65
CA VAL A 17 -28.52 -10.90 18.37
C VAL A 17 -27.94 -9.73 17.60
N ILE A 18 -28.31 -8.50 17.97
CA ILE A 18 -27.60 -7.30 17.55
C ILE A 18 -26.26 -7.34 18.27
N GLY A 19 -25.31 -8.10 17.71
CA GLY A 19 -23.91 -7.97 18.06
C GLY A 19 -23.54 -6.51 17.86
N LYS A 20 -22.85 -5.91 18.84
CA LYS A 20 -22.22 -4.60 18.64
C LYS A 20 -21.49 -4.64 17.29
N PRO A 21 -21.57 -3.59 16.45
CA PRO A 21 -20.78 -3.54 15.22
C PRO A 21 -19.34 -3.83 15.63
N GLN A 22 -18.85 -5.01 15.24
CA GLN A 22 -17.45 -5.33 15.45
C GLN A 22 -16.72 -4.34 14.56
N ASP A 23 -16.03 -3.38 15.18
CA ASP A 23 -15.33 -2.33 14.44
C ASP A 23 -14.10 -2.97 13.78
N ASN A 24 -14.40 -3.60 12.65
CA ASN A 24 -13.54 -4.50 11.93
C ASN A 24 -12.36 -3.71 11.38
N LEU A 25 -11.19 -4.02 11.94
CA LEU A 25 -9.91 -3.45 11.54
C LEU A 25 -9.59 -3.92 10.11
N GLN A 26 -9.87 -3.07 9.13
CA GLN A 26 -9.81 -3.33 7.70
C GLN A 26 -9.52 -2.02 6.95
N CYS A 27 -9.13 -2.14 5.68
CA CYS A 27 -9.17 -1.03 4.73
C CYS A 27 -10.58 -0.47 4.62
N LYS A 28 -10.73 0.85 4.45
CA LYS A 28 -12.01 1.55 4.34
C LYS A 28 -12.13 2.28 3.00
N ASP A 29 -13.34 2.39 2.47
CA ASP A 29 -13.65 3.24 1.31
C ASP A 29 -14.00 4.69 1.72
N GLU A 30 -14.39 5.52 0.74
CA GLU A 30 -14.85 6.91 0.98
C GLU A 30 -16.04 7.01 1.94
N ASN A 31 -16.82 5.95 2.12
CA ASN A 31 -18.02 5.94 2.95
C ASN A 31 -17.79 5.26 4.30
N ASN A 32 -16.52 5.04 4.68
CA ASN A 32 -16.13 4.32 5.89
C ASN A 32 -16.64 2.85 5.93
N VAL A 33 -16.90 2.28 4.76
CA VAL A 33 -17.30 0.88 4.63
C VAL A 33 -16.05 0.01 4.50
N PRO A 34 -15.94 -1.12 5.24
CA PRO A 34 -14.85 -2.07 5.05
C PRO A 34 -14.76 -2.56 3.61
N VAL A 35 -13.55 -2.53 3.06
CA VAL A 35 -13.22 -3.05 1.73
C VAL A 35 -12.10 -4.08 1.84
N ASP A 36 -12.08 -5.02 0.89
CA ASP A 36 -11.07 -6.08 0.88
C ASP A 36 -9.68 -5.53 0.52
N TRP A 37 -9.65 -4.62 -0.46
CA TRP A 37 -8.47 -3.88 -0.83
C TRP A 37 -8.87 -2.58 -1.54
N TYR A 38 -7.96 -1.61 -1.53
CA TYR A 38 -8.04 -0.46 -2.42
C TYR A 38 -6.66 -0.10 -2.96
N VAL A 39 -6.63 0.48 -4.16
CA VAL A 39 -5.52 1.28 -4.63
C VAL A 39 -5.92 2.75 -4.62
N LEU A 40 -4.96 3.61 -4.33
CA LEU A 40 -5.14 5.06 -4.37
C LEU A 40 -3.94 5.70 -5.06
N TYR A 41 -4.24 6.65 -5.93
CA TYR A 41 -3.26 7.43 -6.68
C TYR A 41 -3.40 8.90 -6.33
N LYS A 42 -2.52 9.39 -5.47
CA LYS A 42 -2.46 10.82 -5.16
C LYS A 42 -1.87 11.55 -6.36
N LEU A 43 -2.54 12.58 -6.86
CA LEU A 43 -2.13 13.32 -8.05
C LEU A 43 -1.07 14.38 -7.72
N PRO A 44 -0.12 14.67 -8.63
CA PRO A 44 0.82 15.76 -8.45
C PRO A 44 0.13 17.13 -8.48
N LYS A 45 0.73 18.11 -7.78
CA LYS A 45 0.23 19.48 -7.73
C LYS A 45 0.23 20.14 -9.11
N THR A 46 -0.92 20.39 -9.72
CA THR A 46 -0.98 20.93 -11.09
C THR A 46 -1.62 22.32 -11.10
N ARG A 47 -0.77 23.35 -11.05
CA ARG A 47 -1.18 24.76 -10.83
C ARG A 47 -2.21 25.29 -11.82
N THR A 48 -2.23 24.75 -13.04
CA THR A 48 -3.14 25.13 -14.14
C THR A 48 -4.50 24.43 -14.08
N SER A 49 -4.70 23.48 -13.17
CA SER A 49 -5.98 22.76 -13.06
C SER A 49 -7.09 23.66 -12.54
N SER A 50 -8.28 23.55 -13.14
CA SER A 50 -9.50 24.18 -12.65
C SER A 50 -9.96 23.57 -11.32
N ASN A 51 -9.67 22.29 -11.06
CA ASN A 51 -10.00 21.62 -9.81
C ASN A 51 -9.06 22.08 -8.67
N PRO A 52 -9.58 22.65 -7.57
CA PRO A 52 -8.76 23.17 -6.47
C PRO A 52 -7.90 22.11 -5.79
N LEU A 53 -8.42 20.89 -5.59
CA LEU A 53 -7.67 19.82 -4.95
C LEU A 53 -6.49 19.36 -5.82
N ILE A 54 -6.67 19.33 -7.15
CA ILE A 54 -5.58 19.02 -8.09
C ILE A 54 -4.56 20.16 -8.11
N ARG A 55 -5.03 21.42 -8.12
CA ARG A 55 -4.20 22.62 -8.12
C ARG A 55 -3.29 22.72 -6.90
N GLU A 56 -3.77 22.22 -5.76
CA GLU A 56 -3.03 22.20 -4.49
C GLU A 56 -2.24 20.91 -4.28
N GLY A 57 -2.48 19.86 -5.08
CA GLY A 57 -1.82 18.56 -4.92
C GLY A 57 -2.38 17.75 -3.75
N LEU A 58 -3.67 17.92 -3.47
CA LEU A 58 -4.44 17.21 -2.44
C LEU A 58 -5.42 16.19 -3.02
N ALA A 59 -5.68 16.25 -4.33
CA ALA A 59 -6.56 15.31 -5.03
C ALA A 59 -5.95 13.91 -5.12
N TYR A 60 -6.82 12.91 -5.08
CA TYR A 60 -6.46 11.53 -5.34
C TYR A 60 -7.55 10.81 -6.12
N LEU A 61 -7.11 9.84 -6.92
CA LEU A 61 -7.94 8.84 -7.56
C LEU A 61 -7.95 7.58 -6.71
N TYR A 62 -9.02 6.80 -6.76
CA TYR A 62 -9.08 5.52 -6.05
C TYR A 62 -9.88 4.47 -6.83
N ILE A 63 -9.56 3.21 -6.56
CA ILE A 63 -10.33 2.03 -6.95
C ILE A 63 -10.35 1.08 -5.75
N THR A 64 -11.53 0.62 -5.35
CA THR A 64 -11.69 -0.43 -4.33
C THR A 64 -12.14 -1.74 -4.99
N ASN A 65 -12.12 -2.84 -4.24
CA ASN A 65 -12.73 -4.08 -4.70
C ASN A 65 -14.23 -3.91 -5.05
N ALA A 66 -14.93 -2.96 -4.42
CA ALA A 66 -16.34 -2.67 -4.69
C ALA A 66 -16.55 -1.74 -5.91
N THR A 67 -15.66 -0.77 -6.14
CA THR A 67 -15.78 0.21 -7.24
C THR A 67 -15.03 -0.18 -8.50
N ILE A 68 -14.41 -1.36 -8.54
CA ILE A 68 -13.53 -1.76 -9.64
C ILE A 68 -14.19 -1.66 -11.03
N LYS A 69 -15.49 -1.92 -11.16
CA LYS A 69 -16.21 -1.84 -12.43
C LYS A 69 -16.34 -0.41 -12.98
N THR A 70 -16.19 0.61 -12.14
CA THR A 70 -16.28 2.02 -12.55
C THR A 70 -14.92 2.60 -12.96
N GLY A 71 -13.82 1.93 -12.64
CA GLY A 71 -12.46 2.45 -12.83
C GLY A 71 -12.15 3.60 -11.87
N TRP A 72 -11.15 4.42 -12.23
CA TRP A 72 -10.63 5.50 -11.40
C TRP A 72 -11.69 6.54 -11.03
N GLY A 73 -12.11 6.55 -9.76
CA GLY A 73 -12.92 7.61 -9.18
C GLY A 73 -12.06 8.75 -8.65
N LEU A 74 -12.37 10.00 -9.01
CA LEU A 74 -11.76 11.18 -8.41
C LEU A 74 -12.46 11.50 -7.08
N SER A 75 -11.73 11.46 -5.97
CA SER A 75 -12.32 11.84 -4.68
C SER A 75 -12.62 13.34 -4.64
N THR A 76 -13.73 13.67 -3.98
CA THR A 76 -14.13 15.04 -3.64
C THR A 76 -13.50 15.53 -2.33
N ARG A 77 -12.74 14.67 -1.63
CA ARG A 77 -12.11 14.95 -0.34
C ARG A 77 -10.61 15.16 -0.53
N PRO A 78 -9.98 16.13 0.16
CA PRO A 78 -8.53 16.25 0.15
C PRO A 78 -7.91 15.05 0.87
N ILE A 79 -6.78 14.54 0.35
CA ILE A 79 -6.10 13.37 0.94
C ILE A 79 -5.80 13.54 2.43
N GLY A 80 -5.49 14.75 2.89
CA GLY A 80 -5.18 15.06 4.28
C GLY A 80 -6.37 15.16 5.23
N SER A 81 -7.61 14.98 4.75
CA SER A 81 -8.79 15.00 5.61
C SER A 81 -8.94 13.70 6.42
N ASN A 82 -9.44 13.78 7.66
CA ASN A 82 -9.78 12.61 8.47
C ASN A 82 -10.86 11.71 7.83
N ASN A 83 -11.64 12.25 6.90
CA ASN A 83 -12.63 11.49 6.15
C ASN A 83 -12.15 11.05 4.75
N SER A 84 -10.87 11.22 4.40
CA SER A 84 -10.29 10.61 3.19
C SER A 84 -10.18 9.08 3.36
N ILE A 85 -10.03 8.32 2.27
CA ILE A 85 -9.81 6.86 2.36
C ILE A 85 -8.65 6.50 3.33
N PRO A 86 -7.45 7.11 3.21
CA PRO A 86 -6.38 6.80 4.17
C PRO A 86 -6.68 7.32 5.58
N GLY A 87 -7.37 8.46 5.73
CA GLY A 87 -7.79 8.99 7.03
C GLY A 87 -8.74 8.04 7.76
N LEU A 88 -9.73 7.50 7.06
CA LEU A 88 -10.68 6.51 7.59
C LEU A 88 -10.00 5.17 7.90
N THR A 89 -9.14 4.70 7.01
CA THR A 89 -8.39 3.45 7.20
C THR A 89 -7.44 3.52 8.39
N LEU A 90 -6.77 4.66 8.59
CA LEU A 90 -5.84 4.88 9.69
C LEU A 90 -6.50 5.42 10.96
N ALA A 91 -7.80 5.75 10.97
CA ALA A 91 -8.49 6.25 12.15
C ALA A 91 -8.28 5.37 13.42
N PRO A 92 -8.28 4.02 13.33
CA PRO A 92 -7.99 3.18 14.48
C PRO A 92 -6.58 3.38 15.08
N LEU A 93 -5.58 3.73 14.27
CA LEU A 93 -4.20 3.98 14.71
C LEU A 93 -4.12 5.12 15.73
N TYR A 94 -4.98 6.13 15.56
CA TYR A 94 -5.01 7.34 16.40
C TYR A 94 -5.97 7.22 17.59
N ASN A 95 -6.58 6.05 17.81
CA ASN A 95 -7.47 5.80 18.94
C ASN A 95 -6.74 5.02 20.06
N GLN A 96 -6.24 5.74 21.06
CA GLN A 96 -5.50 5.17 22.21
C GLN A 96 -6.26 4.06 22.95
N LYS A 97 -7.61 4.05 22.92
CA LYS A 97 -8.41 3.00 23.57
C LYS A 97 -8.16 1.61 22.98
N ARG A 98 -7.53 1.51 21.80
CA ARG A 98 -7.21 0.25 21.09
C ARG A 98 -5.80 -0.24 21.28
N GLU A 99 -4.97 0.47 22.04
CA GLU A 99 -3.54 0.17 22.14
C GLU A 99 -3.28 -1.25 22.63
N ASN A 100 -4.01 -1.71 23.66
CA ASN A 100 -3.86 -3.07 24.18
C ASN A 100 -4.48 -4.17 23.27
N GLU A 101 -5.28 -3.79 22.28
CA GLU A 101 -6.03 -4.69 21.41
C GLU A 101 -5.43 -4.81 20.00
N THR A 102 -4.43 -3.97 19.68
CA THR A 102 -3.89 -3.85 18.32
C THR A 102 -2.37 -3.76 18.31
N MET A 103 -1.75 -4.63 17.53
CA MET A 103 -0.33 -4.54 17.21
C MET A 103 -0.19 -3.72 15.94
N TRP A 104 0.73 -2.75 15.93
CA TRP A 104 0.98 -1.96 14.74
C TRP A 104 2.46 -1.62 14.55
N THR A 105 2.84 -1.46 13.29
CA THR A 105 4.19 -1.13 12.86
C THR A 105 4.12 -0.04 11.81
N LEU A 106 4.69 1.12 12.11
CA LEU A 106 4.86 2.19 11.15
C LEU A 106 6.30 2.18 10.64
N TYR A 107 6.46 2.03 9.33
CA TYR A 107 7.78 1.98 8.71
C TYR A 107 7.90 2.94 7.54
N ASN A 108 9.03 3.63 7.48
CA ASN A 108 9.35 4.61 6.44
C ASN A 108 10.86 4.89 6.49
N ASP A 109 11.55 4.86 5.35
CA ASP A 109 12.96 5.26 5.28
C ASP A 109 13.18 6.77 5.37
N SER A 110 12.12 7.56 5.16
CA SER A 110 12.04 9.00 5.43
C SER A 110 10.87 9.26 6.39
N PRO A 111 10.99 8.89 7.68
CA PRO A 111 9.90 8.98 8.64
C PRO A 111 9.51 10.43 8.97
N PRO A 112 8.28 10.67 9.45
CA PRO A 112 7.90 11.97 10.00
C PRO A 112 8.84 12.34 11.16
N ASP A 113 9.20 13.61 11.24
CA ASP A 113 9.99 14.20 12.32
C ASP A 113 11.33 13.52 12.64
N ALA A 114 11.86 12.64 11.78
CA ALA A 114 13.14 11.96 11.98
C ALA A 114 13.97 11.91 10.68
N PRO A 115 15.32 11.85 10.74
CA PRO A 115 16.17 11.85 9.55
C PRO A 115 15.91 10.67 8.61
N THR A 116 16.10 10.90 7.32
CA THR A 116 16.10 9.82 6.32
C THR A 116 17.24 8.85 6.59
N VAL A 117 16.97 7.56 6.43
CA VAL A 117 17.96 6.49 6.59
C VAL A 117 18.16 5.73 5.28
N PHE A 118 19.41 5.57 4.91
CA PHE A 118 19.77 4.85 3.69
C PHE A 118 20.20 3.39 3.94
N LYS A 119 20.48 3.03 5.21
CA LYS A 119 20.91 1.68 5.62
C LYS A 119 19.80 0.62 5.69
N TYR A 120 18.57 1.02 5.40
CA TYR A 120 17.36 0.19 5.42
C TYR A 120 16.72 0.22 4.03
N GLY A 121 15.71 -0.62 3.82
CA GLY A 121 14.97 -0.69 2.57
C GLY A 121 14.32 0.63 2.18
N HIS A 122 14.08 0.82 0.89
CA HIS A 122 13.35 1.98 0.36
C HIS A 122 11.83 1.76 0.47
N THR A 123 11.35 1.45 1.65
CA THR A 123 9.99 0.91 1.85
C THR A 123 9.23 1.76 2.87
N LYS A 124 7.92 1.89 2.66
CA LYS A 124 7.04 2.67 3.54
C LYS A 124 5.65 2.06 3.65
N GLY A 125 5.07 2.14 4.83
CA GLY A 125 3.76 1.56 5.07
C GLY A 125 3.38 1.44 6.54
N VAL A 126 2.21 0.83 6.71
CA VAL A 126 1.58 0.56 8.00
C VAL A 126 1.10 -0.87 8.01
N VAL A 127 1.44 -1.60 9.06
CA VAL A 127 0.76 -2.85 9.42
C VAL A 127 0.01 -2.61 10.71
N MET A 128 -1.27 -2.98 10.76
CA MET A 128 -2.08 -2.93 11.97
C MET A 128 -2.96 -4.18 12.04
N VAL A 129 -2.95 -4.88 13.17
CA VAL A 129 -3.64 -6.16 13.36
C VAL A 129 -4.17 -6.30 14.78
N ASN A 130 -5.36 -6.88 14.93
CA ASN A 130 -5.93 -7.28 16.22
C ASN A 130 -5.83 -8.81 16.42
N SER A 131 -6.61 -9.39 17.32
CA SER A 131 -6.59 -10.85 17.54
C SER A 131 -7.06 -11.69 16.33
N GLY A 132 -7.78 -11.12 15.37
CA GLY A 132 -8.38 -11.89 14.27
C GLY A 132 -8.02 -11.41 12.86
N GLN A 133 -7.80 -10.11 12.67
CA GLN A 133 -7.65 -9.51 11.35
C GLN A 133 -6.98 -8.13 11.43
N GLY A 134 -6.68 -7.57 10.27
CA GLY A 134 -6.11 -6.23 10.18
C GLY A 134 -5.95 -5.78 8.74
N PHE A 135 -5.00 -4.88 8.52
CA PHE A 135 -4.60 -4.46 7.19
C PHE A 135 -3.10 -4.25 7.05
N TRP A 136 -2.64 -4.36 5.81
CA TRP A 136 -1.32 -3.92 5.38
C TRP A 136 -1.48 -2.81 4.34
N LEU A 137 -0.96 -1.62 4.66
CA LEU A 137 -0.93 -0.45 3.81
C LEU A 137 0.50 -0.21 3.30
N ILE A 138 0.70 -0.27 1.98
CA ILE A 138 1.95 0.05 1.29
C ILE A 138 1.77 1.43 0.63
N HIS A 139 2.74 2.33 0.77
CA HIS A 139 2.69 3.64 0.10
C HIS A 139 4.06 4.19 -0.28
N SER A 140 4.10 5.24 -1.09
CA SER A 140 5.36 5.89 -1.51
C SER A 140 5.67 7.23 -0.82
N VAL A 141 4.78 7.70 0.08
CA VAL A 141 4.84 9.02 0.74
C VAL A 141 5.90 9.16 1.84
N PRO A 142 6.93 10.03 1.69
CA PRO A 142 7.84 10.41 2.78
C PRO A 142 7.12 11.20 3.87
N ASN A 143 7.64 11.17 5.10
CA ASN A 143 7.11 11.88 6.26
C ASN A 143 5.67 11.50 6.62
N TYR A 144 5.26 10.25 6.39
CA TYR A 144 3.89 9.77 6.56
C TYR A 144 3.84 8.31 7.06
N PRO A 145 2.79 7.93 7.81
CA PRO A 145 1.82 8.81 8.49
C PRO A 145 2.38 9.45 9.77
N PRO A 146 1.79 10.54 10.29
CA PRO A 146 2.13 11.08 11.61
C PRO A 146 2.08 10.04 12.71
N VAL A 147 2.96 10.15 13.70
CA VAL A 147 3.01 9.22 14.84
C VAL A 147 1.75 9.39 15.71
N PRO A 148 1.09 8.31 16.16
CA PRO A 148 0.02 8.40 17.15
C PRO A 148 0.54 8.80 18.53
N ASN A 149 -0.36 9.17 19.44
CA ASN A 149 -0.01 9.52 20.82
C ASN A 149 0.39 8.31 21.69
N GLY A 150 0.15 7.07 21.23
CA GLY A 150 0.49 5.83 21.94
C GLY A 150 1.63 5.07 21.26
N GLY A 151 2.05 3.96 21.87
CA GLY A 151 3.13 3.10 21.41
C GLY A 151 4.54 3.65 21.69
N GLU A 152 5.53 2.99 21.10
CA GLU A 152 6.95 3.27 21.25
C GLU A 152 7.50 3.96 19.99
N LEU A 153 8.14 5.12 20.17
CA LEU A 153 8.98 5.76 19.17
C LEU A 153 10.34 5.07 19.09
N THR A 154 10.75 4.66 17.89
CA THR A 154 12.04 3.96 17.69
C THR A 154 13.13 4.87 17.12
N ARG A 155 12.83 6.16 16.94
CA ARG A 155 13.73 7.16 16.33
C ARG A 155 13.67 8.49 17.05
N HIS A 156 14.84 9.13 17.13
CA HIS A 156 14.96 10.47 17.70
C HIS A 156 14.39 11.52 16.75
N SER A 157 13.66 12.47 17.35
CA SER A 157 13.15 13.65 16.64
C SER A 157 14.29 14.51 16.11
N LYS A 158 14.10 15.10 14.92
CA LYS A 158 14.97 16.16 14.38
C LYS A 158 14.94 17.42 15.24
N ASN A 159 13.77 17.72 15.80
CA ASN A 159 13.50 18.92 16.56
C ASN A 159 13.10 18.45 17.96
N GLY A 160 14.00 18.55 18.93
CA GLY A 160 13.86 17.95 20.27
C GLY A 160 12.63 18.35 21.10
N ASN A 161 11.73 19.20 20.57
CA ASN A 161 10.55 19.76 21.25
C ASN A 161 9.24 19.71 20.41
N THR A 162 9.14 18.94 19.32
CA THR A 162 7.87 18.88 18.58
C THR A 162 6.82 18.07 19.35
N SER A 163 5.75 18.73 19.81
CA SER A 163 4.53 18.04 20.25
C SER A 163 3.87 17.42 19.02
N ILE A 164 4.08 16.13 18.81
CA ILE A 164 3.39 15.39 17.75
C ILE A 164 1.93 15.28 18.18
N GLU A 165 1.05 16.03 17.53
CA GLU A 165 -0.38 15.78 17.67
C GLU A 165 -0.69 14.44 17.00
N GLY A 166 -0.99 13.41 17.80
CA GLY A 166 -1.35 12.08 17.32
C GLY A 166 -2.69 12.05 16.62
N ARG A 167 -2.78 12.69 15.46
CA ARG A 167 -3.93 12.73 14.56
C ARG A 167 -3.50 12.49 13.12
N TYR A 168 -4.44 12.00 12.33
CA TYR A 168 -4.24 11.86 10.91
C TYR A 168 -3.97 13.22 10.24
N SER A 169 -2.96 13.25 9.39
CA SER A 169 -2.70 14.35 8.47
C SER A 169 -1.86 13.85 7.30
N TYR A 170 -1.79 14.65 6.25
CA TYR A 170 -0.94 14.39 5.09
C TYR A 170 0.19 15.42 5.03
N PRO A 171 1.46 15.02 4.85
CA PRO A 171 2.58 15.94 4.93
C PRO A 171 2.56 16.92 3.77
N GLU A 172 2.89 18.18 4.04
CA GLU A 172 2.97 19.24 3.02
C GLU A 172 3.94 18.85 1.89
N SER A 173 5.08 18.24 2.23
CA SER A 173 6.03 17.73 1.24
C SER A 173 5.44 16.66 0.31
N GLY A 174 4.40 15.95 0.76
CA GLY A 174 3.68 14.95 -0.01
C GLY A 174 2.77 15.55 -1.09
N THR A 175 2.50 16.86 -1.08
CA THR A 175 1.60 17.53 -2.02
C THR A 175 2.22 17.73 -3.41
N ILE A 176 3.54 17.68 -3.53
CA ILE A 176 4.25 18.05 -4.77
C ILE A 176 4.11 16.99 -5.86
N PHE A 177 4.40 15.73 -5.53
CA PHE A 177 4.53 14.63 -6.49
C PHE A 177 3.34 13.66 -6.46
N GLY A 178 3.15 12.90 -7.54
CA GLY A 178 2.27 11.74 -7.55
C GLY A 178 2.72 10.69 -6.53
N GLN A 179 1.79 9.94 -5.94
CA GLN A 179 2.09 8.88 -4.96
C GLN A 179 1.11 7.71 -5.11
N SER A 180 1.59 6.48 -4.90
CA SER A 180 0.76 5.28 -4.90
C SER A 180 0.50 4.76 -3.48
N PHE A 181 -0.66 4.16 -3.31
CA PHE A 181 -1.06 3.43 -2.11
C PHE A 181 -1.72 2.11 -2.51
N LEU A 182 -1.50 1.07 -1.72
CA LEU A 182 -2.24 -0.19 -1.74
C LEU A 182 -2.55 -0.58 -0.30
N CYS A 183 -3.83 -0.77 0.01
CA CYS A 183 -4.26 -1.36 1.27
C CYS A 183 -4.88 -2.72 1.00
N VAL A 184 -4.52 -3.72 1.81
CA VAL A 184 -5.12 -5.06 1.77
C VAL A 184 -5.61 -5.43 3.17
N SER A 185 -6.89 -5.80 3.29
CA SER A 185 -7.49 -6.36 4.48
C SER A 185 -7.13 -7.84 4.59
N LEU A 186 -6.58 -8.24 5.73
CA LEU A 186 -5.97 -9.56 5.92
C LEU A 186 -6.52 -10.26 7.16
N GLY A 187 -6.65 -11.58 7.07
CA GLY A 187 -6.86 -12.43 8.23
C GLY A 187 -5.59 -12.51 9.09
N GLY A 188 -5.75 -12.78 10.39
CA GLY A 188 -4.66 -12.94 11.35
C GLY A 188 -3.60 -13.94 10.90
N ASP A 189 -4.02 -15.00 10.21
CA ASP A 189 -3.18 -16.07 9.65
C ASP A 189 -2.16 -15.59 8.59
N GLN A 190 -2.32 -14.38 8.06
CA GLN A 190 -1.45 -13.84 7.02
C GLN A 190 -0.30 -12.97 7.58
N PHE A 191 -0.38 -12.50 8.83
CA PHE A 191 0.51 -11.46 9.33
C PHE A 191 1.94 -11.93 9.61
N ASP A 192 2.15 -13.22 9.87
CA ASP A 192 3.51 -13.76 9.98
C ASP A 192 4.20 -13.85 8.61
N THR A 193 3.45 -14.16 7.54
CA THR A 193 3.96 -14.07 6.17
C THR A 193 4.29 -12.62 5.80
N VAL A 194 3.44 -11.65 6.18
CA VAL A 194 3.74 -10.22 6.03
C VAL A 194 5.01 -9.86 6.81
N GLY A 195 5.12 -10.30 8.06
CA GLY A 195 6.31 -10.09 8.90
C GLY A 195 7.60 -10.56 8.23
N GLU A 196 7.60 -11.78 7.70
CA GLU A 196 8.75 -12.31 6.97
C GLU A 196 9.10 -11.45 5.74
N GLN A 197 8.12 -11.05 4.93
CA GLN A 197 8.36 -10.15 3.78
C GLN A 197 8.98 -8.81 4.24
N LEU A 198 8.51 -8.24 5.35
CA LEU A 198 9.05 -6.99 5.90
C LEU A 198 10.47 -7.15 6.45
N MET A 199 10.83 -8.32 6.99
CA MET A 199 12.21 -8.63 7.37
C MET A 199 13.14 -8.69 6.16
N TYR A 200 12.69 -9.29 5.05
CA TYR A 200 13.41 -9.25 3.77
C TYR A 200 13.55 -7.83 3.22
N ASN A 201 12.47 -7.04 3.29
CA ASN A 201 12.48 -5.64 2.86
C ASN A 201 13.38 -4.74 3.72
N GLU A 202 13.89 -5.23 4.85
CA GLU A 202 14.72 -4.48 5.79
C GLU A 202 14.06 -3.15 6.21
N ILE A 203 12.80 -3.23 6.64
CA ILE A 203 11.99 -2.04 6.96
C ILE A 203 12.64 -1.13 8.00
N SER A 204 12.35 0.16 7.87
CA SER A 204 12.80 1.23 8.75
C SER A 204 11.66 1.63 9.69
N VAL A 205 11.53 0.95 10.83
CA VAL A 205 10.47 1.23 11.82
C VAL A 205 10.78 2.54 12.53
N TYR A 206 9.78 3.43 12.62
CA TYR A 206 9.89 4.71 13.33
C TYR A 206 8.93 4.83 14.53
N ALA A 207 7.85 4.06 14.53
CA ALA A 207 6.98 3.88 15.67
C ALA A 207 6.33 2.48 15.63
N LYS A 208 6.06 1.91 16.79
CA LYS A 208 5.46 0.58 16.92
C LYS A 208 4.61 0.45 18.18
N ASN A 209 3.71 -0.53 18.19
CA ASN A 209 3.07 -1.02 19.39
C ASN A 209 2.99 -2.55 19.34
N ILE A 210 3.36 -3.20 20.43
CA ILE A 210 3.39 -4.67 20.55
C ILE A 210 2.75 -5.04 21.89
N PRO A 211 1.41 -5.23 21.94
CA PRO A 211 0.75 -5.73 23.13
C PRO A 211 1.21 -7.14 23.46
N GLU A 212 1.37 -7.46 24.75
CA GLU A 212 1.88 -8.76 25.22
C GLU A 212 1.06 -9.95 24.67
N LEU A 213 -0.27 -9.79 24.57
CA LEU A 213 -1.18 -10.81 24.03
C LEU A 213 -0.97 -11.07 22.53
N LEU A 214 -0.56 -10.06 21.76
CA LEU A 214 -0.37 -10.17 20.32
C LEU A 214 1.06 -10.52 19.93
N ASP A 215 2.05 -10.23 20.78
CA ASP A 215 3.45 -10.65 20.62
C ASP A 215 3.54 -12.15 20.29
N LYS A 216 2.94 -12.98 21.13
CA LYS A 216 3.00 -14.45 21.02
C LYS A 216 2.24 -14.97 19.82
N ARG A 217 1.23 -14.21 19.35
CA ARG A 217 0.35 -14.61 18.26
C ARG A 217 0.98 -14.38 16.88
N TYR A 218 1.78 -13.33 16.74
CA TYR A 218 2.41 -12.96 15.47
C TYR A 218 3.94 -12.83 15.61
N PRO A 219 4.66 -13.93 15.90
CA PRO A 219 6.10 -13.90 16.18
C PRO A 219 6.95 -13.38 15.01
N MET A 220 6.59 -13.65 13.76
CA MET A 220 7.34 -13.15 12.60
C MET A 220 7.05 -11.68 12.35
N LEU A 221 5.79 -11.25 12.53
CA LEU A 221 5.47 -9.83 12.50
C LEU A 221 6.25 -9.09 13.60
N ARG A 222 6.29 -9.61 14.83
CA ARG A 222 7.06 -9.03 15.93
C ARG A 222 8.55 -8.92 15.60
N ASN A 223 9.11 -9.94 14.99
CA ASN A 223 10.51 -9.92 14.55
C ASN A 223 10.75 -8.80 13.53
N ALA A 224 9.83 -8.59 12.59
CA ALA A 224 9.89 -7.49 11.63
C ALA A 224 9.74 -6.12 12.31
N THR A 225 8.79 -5.98 13.24
CA THR A 225 8.58 -4.76 14.05
C THR A 225 9.82 -4.39 14.86
N ASN A 226 10.55 -5.40 15.35
CA ASN A 226 11.84 -5.24 16.02
C ASN A 226 13.03 -5.18 15.04
N GLN A 227 12.76 -5.00 13.74
CA GLN A 227 13.75 -4.83 12.67
C GLN A 227 14.81 -5.95 12.60
N LYS A 228 14.43 -7.20 12.91
CA LYS A 228 15.29 -8.35 12.68
C LYS A 228 15.51 -8.55 11.18
N ARG A 229 16.75 -8.80 10.78
CA ARG A 229 17.16 -8.96 9.38
C ARG A 229 17.43 -10.41 9.02
N ILE A 230 17.17 -10.76 7.76
CA ILE A 230 17.61 -12.03 7.18
C ILE A 230 19.14 -12.00 7.04
N LYS A 231 19.82 -12.95 7.69
CA LYS A 231 21.30 -12.96 7.76
C LYS A 231 21.95 -13.87 6.72
N SER A 232 21.21 -14.84 6.21
CA SER A 232 21.70 -15.90 5.31
C SER A 232 20.94 -15.89 3.98
N PRO A 233 21.59 -16.29 2.87
CA PRO A 233 20.93 -16.41 1.59
C PRO A 233 19.85 -17.52 1.61
N PRO A 234 18.85 -17.47 0.70
CA PRO A 234 18.64 -16.45 -0.32
C PRO A 234 18.19 -15.10 0.27
N TYR A 235 18.64 -14.00 -0.34
CA TYR A 235 18.32 -12.63 0.11
C TYR A 235 17.09 -12.02 -0.56
N ASN A 236 16.27 -12.86 -1.19
CA ASN A 236 14.99 -12.51 -1.76
C ASN A 236 13.97 -13.61 -1.44
N HIS A 237 12.71 -13.25 -1.34
CA HIS A 237 11.64 -14.17 -0.99
C HIS A 237 10.35 -13.85 -1.74
N LYS A 238 9.62 -14.89 -2.13
CA LYS A 238 8.34 -14.82 -2.81
C LYS A 238 7.31 -15.55 -1.96
N ALA A 239 6.24 -14.87 -1.58
CA ALA A 239 5.16 -15.47 -0.80
C ALA A 239 3.79 -15.16 -1.38
N ALA A 240 2.83 -16.05 -1.17
CA ALA A 240 1.43 -15.78 -1.42
C ALA A 240 0.79 -15.19 -0.16
N ILE A 241 -0.05 -14.16 -0.34
CA ILE A 241 -0.85 -13.54 0.70
C ILE A 241 -2.29 -13.54 0.23
N ARG A 242 -3.22 -13.98 1.08
CA ARG A 242 -4.65 -14.03 0.76
C ARG A 242 -5.42 -12.98 1.55
N SER A 243 -6.17 -12.12 0.87
CA SER A 243 -7.03 -11.14 1.53
C SER A 243 -8.26 -11.78 2.17
N LEU A 244 -8.98 -11.01 3.00
CA LEU A 244 -10.25 -11.48 3.62
C LEU A 244 -11.29 -11.87 2.56
N GLY A 245 -11.35 -11.14 1.45
CA GLY A 245 -12.17 -11.41 0.28
C GLY A 245 -11.61 -12.49 -0.66
N SER A 246 -10.61 -13.26 -0.20
CA SER A 246 -10.00 -14.38 -0.93
C SER A 246 -9.30 -14.00 -2.24
N VAL A 247 -8.82 -12.76 -2.37
CA VAL A 247 -7.95 -12.36 -3.47
C VAL A 247 -6.52 -12.77 -3.14
N TYR A 248 -5.86 -13.44 -4.08
CA TYR A 248 -4.46 -13.86 -3.96
C TYR A 248 -3.51 -12.78 -4.46
N PHE A 249 -2.63 -12.35 -3.57
CA PHE A 249 -1.50 -11.49 -3.85
C PHE A 249 -0.20 -12.31 -3.81
N THR A 250 0.74 -11.97 -4.67
CA THR A 250 2.12 -12.46 -4.65
C THR A 250 3.02 -11.32 -4.17
N SER A 251 3.61 -11.50 -3.00
CA SER A 251 4.62 -10.58 -2.45
C SER A 251 6.00 -10.98 -2.94
N PHE A 252 6.71 -10.02 -3.53
CA PHE A 252 8.12 -10.14 -3.90
C PHE A 252 8.93 -9.22 -2.98
N ALA A 253 9.78 -9.78 -2.14
CA ALA A 253 10.66 -9.04 -1.24
C ALA A 253 12.13 -9.31 -1.57
N LYS A 254 12.97 -8.25 -1.55
CA LYS A 254 14.42 -8.36 -1.61
C LYS A 254 15.07 -7.62 -0.45
N GLY A 255 16.20 -8.14 0.00
CA GLY A 255 17.12 -7.46 0.91
C GLY A 255 18.27 -6.78 0.16
N SER A 256 19.03 -5.96 0.89
CA SER A 256 20.17 -5.19 0.37
C SER A 256 21.27 -6.08 -0.23
N LYS A 257 21.46 -7.28 0.32
CA LYS A 257 22.46 -8.26 -0.13
C LYS A 257 22.08 -8.99 -1.43
N TRP A 258 20.86 -8.81 -1.97
CA TRP A 258 20.47 -9.43 -3.23
C TRP A 258 21.02 -8.69 -4.47
N GLN A 259 21.25 -7.38 -4.37
CA GLN A 259 22.06 -6.57 -5.31
C GLN A 259 21.64 -6.61 -6.80
N LYS A 260 20.34 -6.77 -7.07
CA LYS A 260 19.77 -6.83 -8.43
C LYS A 260 18.52 -5.96 -8.58
N ASP A 261 18.05 -5.76 -9.81
CA ASP A 261 16.82 -5.03 -10.13
C ASP A 261 15.61 -5.87 -9.71
N LEU A 262 14.77 -5.32 -8.81
CA LEU A 262 13.54 -5.99 -8.37
C LEU A 262 12.67 -6.42 -9.56
N TYR A 263 12.51 -5.57 -10.56
CA TYR A 263 11.59 -5.83 -11.66
C TYR A 263 12.18 -6.73 -12.73
N ALA A 264 13.38 -6.41 -13.22
CA ALA A 264 14.02 -7.16 -14.30
C ALA A 264 14.53 -8.55 -13.86
N ASP A 265 15.03 -8.67 -12.62
CA ASP A 265 15.69 -9.89 -12.14
C ASP A 265 14.81 -10.74 -11.21
N PHE A 266 13.66 -10.24 -10.75
CA PHE A 266 12.76 -11.01 -9.87
C PHE A 266 11.30 -11.03 -10.32
N VAL A 267 10.61 -9.89 -10.35
CA VAL A 267 9.16 -9.86 -10.63
C VAL A 267 8.87 -10.37 -12.05
N ALA A 268 9.46 -9.77 -13.08
CA ALA A 268 9.14 -10.12 -14.47
C ALA A 268 9.53 -11.56 -14.85
N PRO A 269 10.70 -12.10 -14.43
CA PRO A 269 11.02 -13.51 -14.64
C PRO A 269 10.06 -14.48 -13.95
N GLN A 270 9.64 -14.18 -12.71
CA GLN A 270 8.70 -15.03 -11.96
C GLN A 270 7.29 -14.99 -12.53
N LEU A 271 6.88 -13.85 -13.11
CA LEU A 271 5.60 -13.69 -13.79
C LEU A 271 5.65 -14.10 -15.28
N GLN A 272 6.85 -14.41 -15.80
CA GLN A 272 7.12 -14.80 -17.19
C GLN A 272 6.53 -13.83 -18.23
N THR A 273 6.67 -12.54 -17.99
CA THR A 273 5.99 -11.50 -18.78
C THR A 273 6.75 -10.19 -18.80
N ASN A 274 6.55 -9.39 -19.85
CA ASN A 274 7.09 -8.03 -19.95
C ASN A 274 6.30 -7.08 -19.05
N LEU A 275 6.96 -6.06 -18.51
CA LEU A 275 6.34 -5.08 -17.61
C LEU A 275 6.46 -3.65 -18.13
N TYR A 276 5.40 -2.87 -17.96
CA TYR A 276 5.49 -1.42 -17.81
C TYR A 276 5.77 -1.11 -16.34
N VAL A 277 6.77 -0.29 -16.03
CA VAL A 277 7.13 0.08 -14.66
C VAL A 277 7.15 1.60 -14.52
N GLN A 278 6.28 2.10 -13.67
CA GLN A 278 6.33 3.47 -13.16
C GLN A 278 7.17 3.48 -11.88
N SER A 279 8.17 4.36 -11.85
CA SER A 279 8.94 4.65 -10.64
C SER A 279 9.59 6.05 -10.75
N TRP A 280 10.23 6.53 -9.68
CA TRP A 280 10.90 7.82 -9.73
C TRP A 280 12.24 7.72 -10.48
N LEU A 281 12.28 8.22 -11.72
CA LEU A 281 13.44 8.14 -12.62
C LEU A 281 14.31 9.41 -12.67
N ASN A 282 14.12 10.38 -11.76
CA ASN A 282 14.95 11.59 -11.72
C ASN A 282 16.20 11.45 -10.84
N GLY A 283 16.36 10.31 -10.18
CA GLY A 283 17.49 10.06 -9.29
C GLY A 283 18.76 9.68 -10.04
N ARG A 284 19.90 9.76 -9.33
CA ARG A 284 21.16 9.17 -9.78
C ARG A 284 20.98 7.67 -10.04
N GLY A 285 21.61 7.19 -11.11
CA GLY A 285 21.67 5.76 -11.40
C GLY A 285 20.40 5.19 -12.00
N LYS A 286 19.52 6.02 -12.58
CA LYS A 286 18.32 5.56 -13.28
C LYS A 286 18.69 4.46 -14.28
N LEU A 287 17.95 3.35 -14.24
CA LEU A 287 18.15 2.25 -15.17
C LEU A 287 17.35 2.53 -16.45
N PRO A 288 17.92 2.31 -17.65
CA PRO A 288 17.14 2.38 -18.88
C PRO A 288 16.16 1.21 -18.96
N SER A 289 15.23 1.29 -19.90
CA SER A 289 14.37 0.17 -20.25
C SER A 289 15.21 -1.04 -20.65
N THR A 290 14.85 -2.21 -20.10
CA THR A 290 15.57 -3.46 -20.31
C THR A 290 14.92 -4.17 -21.48
N CYS A 291 15.68 -4.47 -22.54
CA CYS A 291 15.13 -5.04 -23.77
C CYS A 291 15.85 -6.32 -24.21
N SER A 292 16.01 -7.24 -23.25
CA SER A 292 16.48 -8.61 -23.50
C SER A 292 15.28 -9.55 -23.77
N ARG A 293 15.35 -10.81 -23.34
CA ARG A 293 14.27 -11.81 -23.50
C ARG A 293 12.97 -11.37 -22.81
N ILE A 294 13.07 -10.83 -21.59
CA ILE A 294 11.95 -10.22 -20.87
C ILE A 294 12.18 -8.72 -20.85
N LYS A 295 11.20 -7.97 -21.35
CA LYS A 295 11.30 -6.52 -21.54
C LYS A 295 10.69 -5.78 -20.36
N ILE A 296 11.41 -4.78 -19.86
CA ILE A 296 10.93 -3.85 -18.85
C ILE A 296 10.96 -2.44 -19.42
N TYR A 297 9.78 -1.87 -19.63
CA TYR A 297 9.61 -0.54 -20.17
C TYR A 297 9.37 0.45 -19.03
N ASN A 298 10.21 1.47 -18.94
CA ASN A 298 10.00 2.57 -18.01
C ASN A 298 8.84 3.45 -18.50
N VAL A 299 7.87 3.74 -17.64
CA VAL A 299 6.81 4.71 -17.94
C VAL A 299 7.40 6.12 -17.93
N ARG A 300 7.10 6.91 -18.96
CA ARG A 300 7.57 8.29 -19.13
C ARG A 300 6.51 9.31 -18.79
N SER A 301 5.26 9.03 -19.13
CA SER A 301 4.15 9.91 -18.78
C SER A 301 2.85 9.13 -18.57
N LEU A 302 1.98 9.74 -17.78
CA LEU A 302 0.68 9.24 -17.42
C LEU A 302 -0.40 10.26 -17.79
N LYS A 303 -1.58 9.75 -18.13
CA LYS A 303 -2.78 10.53 -18.38
C LYS A 303 -3.97 9.89 -17.68
N PHE A 304 -4.64 10.64 -16.82
CA PHE A 304 -5.86 10.20 -16.15
C PHE A 304 -7.04 11.02 -16.64
N ASP A 305 -7.80 10.47 -17.58
CA ASP A 305 -8.97 11.14 -18.16
C ASP A 305 -10.03 11.47 -17.10
N SER A 306 -10.20 10.64 -16.07
CA SER A 306 -11.15 10.88 -14.97
C SER A 306 -10.87 12.13 -14.14
N ALA A 307 -9.65 12.65 -14.17
CA ALA A 307 -9.26 13.88 -13.52
C ALA A 307 -8.85 14.99 -14.50
N ASN A 308 -8.87 14.70 -15.82
CA ASN A 308 -8.35 15.56 -16.87
C ASN A 308 -6.93 16.09 -16.56
N VAL A 309 -6.03 15.17 -16.21
CA VAL A 309 -4.62 15.49 -15.91
C VAL A 309 -3.68 14.57 -16.67
N ASP A 310 -2.55 15.12 -17.08
CA ASP A 310 -1.39 14.39 -17.53
C ASP A 310 -0.12 14.92 -16.84
N PHE A 311 0.86 14.04 -16.69
CA PHE A 311 2.14 14.40 -16.11
C PHE A 311 3.23 13.39 -16.46
N SER A 312 4.47 13.87 -16.49
CA SER A 312 5.64 13.01 -16.65
C SER A 312 5.96 12.23 -15.37
N SER A 313 6.64 11.10 -15.52
CA SER A 313 7.15 10.30 -14.40
C SER A 313 8.13 11.08 -13.52
N SER A 314 8.71 12.17 -14.02
CA SER A 314 9.51 13.10 -13.24
C SER A 314 8.71 13.87 -12.18
N ARG A 315 7.38 13.88 -12.27
CA ARG A 315 6.48 14.50 -11.30
C ARG A 315 5.78 13.45 -10.42
N ASP A 316 6.32 12.24 -10.37
CA ASP A 316 5.65 11.12 -9.74
C ASP A 316 6.60 10.20 -8.95
N HIS A 317 6.30 10.02 -7.66
CA HIS A 317 7.03 9.12 -6.76
C HIS A 317 6.33 7.76 -6.61
N SER A 318 5.15 7.58 -7.21
CA SER A 318 4.46 6.31 -7.27
C SER A 318 5.35 5.22 -7.86
N LYS A 319 5.10 3.99 -7.42
CA LYS A 319 5.87 2.83 -7.81
C LYS A 319 4.93 1.68 -8.04
N TRP A 320 4.79 1.32 -9.31
CA TRP A 320 3.90 0.24 -9.71
C TRP A 320 4.37 -0.35 -11.02
N ALA A 321 3.94 -1.59 -11.26
CA ALA A 321 4.19 -2.28 -12.51
C ALA A 321 2.93 -3.01 -12.97
N ILE A 322 2.72 -3.05 -14.29
CA ILE A 322 1.70 -3.87 -14.91
C ILE A 322 2.31 -4.68 -16.05
N THR A 323 1.69 -5.80 -16.40
CA THR A 323 2.10 -6.52 -17.61
C THR A 323 1.79 -5.73 -18.87
N VAL A 324 2.60 -5.94 -19.91
CA VAL A 324 2.41 -5.28 -21.21
C VAL A 324 1.31 -5.95 -22.05
N THR A 325 1.18 -7.26 -21.95
CA THR A 325 0.30 -8.05 -22.83
C THR A 325 -1.17 -7.98 -22.38
N ASN A 326 -2.08 -7.93 -23.36
CA ASN A 326 -3.52 -7.98 -23.12
C ASN A 326 -4.08 -9.42 -23.01
N LYS A 327 -3.23 -10.44 -22.82
CA LYS A 327 -3.69 -11.80 -22.54
C LYS A 327 -4.27 -11.86 -21.11
N THR A 328 -5.53 -12.24 -20.99
CA THR A 328 -6.31 -12.14 -19.74
C THR A 328 -5.70 -12.90 -18.56
N ASN A 329 -5.03 -14.02 -18.82
CA ASN A 329 -4.33 -14.82 -17.80
C ASN A 329 -3.06 -14.15 -17.23
N THR A 330 -2.66 -12.99 -17.76
CA THR A 330 -1.45 -12.25 -17.40
C THR A 330 -1.72 -10.82 -16.93
N HIS A 331 -2.96 -10.41 -16.65
CA HIS A 331 -3.28 -9.05 -16.17
C HIS A 331 -2.85 -8.82 -14.71
N TRP A 332 -1.54 -8.71 -14.49
CA TRP A 332 -0.96 -8.41 -13.18
C TRP A 332 -0.86 -6.91 -12.94
N VAL A 333 -1.23 -6.49 -11.73
CA VAL A 333 -0.95 -5.17 -11.18
C VAL A 333 -0.10 -5.34 -9.93
N CYS A 334 1.02 -4.63 -9.87
CA CYS A 334 1.97 -4.64 -8.77
C CYS A 334 2.14 -3.23 -8.21
N ILE A 335 2.04 -3.06 -6.90
CA ILE A 335 2.38 -1.81 -6.21
C ILE A 335 3.62 -2.06 -5.35
N GLY A 336 4.63 -1.18 -5.42
CA GLY A 336 5.94 -1.46 -4.84
C GLY A 336 6.61 -0.30 -4.12
N ASP A 337 7.81 -0.62 -3.63
CA ASP A 337 8.61 0.23 -2.75
C ASP A 337 9.79 0.89 -3.46
N ILE A 338 10.38 0.20 -4.45
CA ILE A 338 11.71 0.51 -4.99
C ILE A 338 11.64 1.26 -6.33
N ASN A 339 12.49 2.27 -6.49
CA ASN A 339 12.76 2.92 -7.77
C ASN A 339 13.59 2.03 -8.71
N ARG A 340 13.43 2.14 -10.03
CA ARG A 340 14.34 1.50 -10.99
C ARG A 340 15.64 2.31 -11.15
N ALA A 341 16.55 2.14 -10.20
CA ALA A 341 17.88 2.74 -10.21
C ALA A 341 18.94 1.79 -9.63
N ASP A 342 20.19 1.84 -10.11
CA ASP A 342 21.31 1.03 -9.63
C ASP A 342 21.59 1.21 -8.12
N THR A 343 21.36 2.41 -7.60
CA THR A 343 21.47 2.75 -6.18
C THR A 343 20.52 1.91 -5.32
N GLN A 344 19.46 1.35 -5.91
CA GLN A 344 18.49 0.51 -5.23
C GLN A 344 18.86 -0.99 -5.25
N TYR A 345 19.94 -1.39 -5.92
CA TYR A 345 20.46 -2.74 -5.83
C TYR A 345 20.80 -3.10 -4.38
N TYR A 346 21.39 -2.15 -3.66
CA TYR A 346 21.87 -2.30 -2.28
C TYR A 346 20.83 -1.92 -1.21
N ARG A 347 19.55 -1.82 -1.56
CA ARG A 347 18.47 -1.53 -0.62
C ARG A 347 17.40 -2.60 -0.66
N GLY A 348 16.86 -2.92 0.51
CA GLY A 348 15.67 -3.76 0.62
C GLY A 348 14.39 -3.08 0.13
N GLY A 349 13.35 -3.88 -0.07
CA GLY A 349 12.02 -3.44 -0.49
C GLY A 349 11.38 -4.46 -1.44
N GLY A 350 10.12 -4.22 -1.80
CA GLY A 350 9.37 -5.21 -2.57
C GLY A 350 8.28 -4.66 -3.46
N ALA A 351 7.46 -5.57 -3.97
CA ALA A 351 6.24 -5.29 -4.70
C ALA A 351 5.17 -6.35 -4.35
N LEU A 352 3.93 -5.89 -4.16
CA LEU A 352 2.77 -6.75 -3.96
C LEU A 352 1.95 -6.78 -5.26
N CYS A 353 1.86 -7.95 -5.86
CA CYS A 353 1.27 -8.17 -7.19
C CYS A 353 0.01 -9.03 -7.10
N PHE A 354 -1.01 -8.75 -7.91
CA PHE A 354 -2.19 -9.60 -8.00
C PHE A 354 -2.82 -9.53 -9.40
N LYS A 355 -3.56 -10.58 -9.76
CA LYS A 355 -4.26 -10.63 -11.04
C LYS A 355 -5.61 -9.94 -10.89
N GLN A 356 -5.80 -8.86 -11.63
CA GLN A 356 -7.06 -8.14 -11.62
C GLN A 356 -7.26 -7.43 -12.95
N ALA A 357 -8.03 -8.05 -13.85
CA ALA A 357 -8.15 -7.62 -15.25
C ALA A 357 -8.68 -6.19 -15.41
N GLN A 358 -9.71 -5.84 -14.64
CA GLN A 358 -10.31 -4.51 -14.73
C GLN A 358 -9.34 -3.44 -14.21
N LEU A 359 -8.72 -3.69 -13.05
CA LEU A 359 -7.70 -2.78 -12.50
C LEU A 359 -6.50 -2.63 -13.43
N TRP A 360 -6.04 -3.73 -14.03
CA TRP A 360 -4.97 -3.71 -15.02
C TRP A 360 -5.32 -2.81 -16.21
N LYS A 361 -6.56 -2.87 -16.69
CA LYS A 361 -7.04 -2.01 -17.78
C LYS A 361 -7.01 -0.54 -17.36
N ASP A 362 -7.41 -0.22 -16.13
CA ASP A 362 -7.38 1.14 -15.59
C ASP A 362 -5.94 1.70 -15.49
N TYR A 363 -4.98 0.90 -15.04
CA TYR A 363 -3.56 1.29 -15.06
C TYR A 363 -2.99 1.36 -16.48
N ARG A 364 -3.37 0.43 -17.37
CA ARG A 364 -2.89 0.43 -18.75
C ARG A 364 -3.38 1.67 -19.48
N ASN A 365 -4.65 2.04 -19.34
CA ASN A 365 -5.20 3.24 -19.96
C ASN A 365 -4.51 4.51 -19.46
N ALA A 366 -3.98 4.50 -18.24
CA ALA A 366 -3.23 5.63 -17.71
C ALA A 366 -1.83 5.81 -18.34
N VAL A 367 -1.21 4.75 -18.89
CA VAL A 367 0.12 4.84 -19.52
C VAL A 367 0.03 5.54 -20.87
N ASN A 368 0.52 6.78 -20.91
CA ASN A 368 0.52 7.65 -22.09
C ASN A 368 1.79 7.49 -22.93
N ASP A 369 2.97 7.47 -22.30
CA ASP A 369 4.25 7.27 -23.00
C ASP A 369 5.18 6.36 -22.20
N VAL A 370 6.05 5.64 -22.92
CA VAL A 370 7.06 4.72 -22.36
C VAL A 370 8.40 4.94 -23.02
N GLU A 371 9.47 4.70 -22.26
CA GLU A 371 10.81 4.77 -22.78
C GLU A 371 11.06 3.65 -23.81
N PRO A 372 11.55 4.00 -25.02
CA PRO A 372 11.91 3.00 -26.01
C PRO A 372 13.13 2.20 -25.54
N CYS A 373 13.29 1.02 -26.11
CA CYS A 373 14.51 0.26 -25.94
C CYS A 373 15.72 1.10 -26.37
N PRO A 374 16.83 1.07 -25.60
CA PRO A 374 18.09 1.64 -26.07
C PRO A 374 18.43 1.11 -27.46
N ARG A 375 18.87 2.00 -28.36
CA ARG A 375 19.41 1.57 -29.65
C ARG A 375 20.70 0.80 -29.35
N THR A 376 20.75 -0.46 -29.76
CA THR A 376 21.93 -1.33 -29.66
C THR A 376 23.01 -0.90 -30.63
#